data_AF-A0A1F5GJF1-F1
#
_entry.id   AF-A0A1F5GJF1-F1
#
_cell.length_a   1.000
_cell.length_b   1.000
_cell.length_c   1.000
_cell.angle_alpha   90.00
_cell.angle_beta   90.00
_cell.angle_gamma   90.00
#
_symmetry.space_group_name_H-M   'P 1'
#
loop_
_entity.id
_entity.type
_entity.pdbx_description
1 polymer ?
#
loop_
_entity_poly.entity_id
_entity_poly.type
_entity_poly.pdbx_seq_one_letter_code
_entity_poly.pdbx_strand_id
1 'polypeptide(L)' 'MTYEKEAKWWDTHDLGDYWDEMEDVEIVFDLKKPRDETLIVRLQKELKDRLERVARSRGLNMSTLARMWLIEKLRQTQSK' A
#
# COMPACT_ATOMS: atom_id res chain seq x y z
N MET A 1 -0.92 36.82 -2.34
CA MET A 1 -2.14 36.00 -2.43
C MET A 1 -2.53 35.55 -1.04
N THR A 2 -3.82 35.43 -0.73
CA THR A 2 -4.31 34.77 0.50
C THR A 2 -4.88 33.41 0.13
N TYR A 3 -4.80 32.42 1.03
CA TYR A 3 -5.28 31.06 0.76
C TYR A 3 -6.75 31.00 0.30
N GLU A 4 -7.62 31.85 0.87
CA GLU A 4 -9.04 31.93 0.45
C GLU A 4 -9.22 32.42 -0.99
N LYS A 5 -8.36 33.35 -1.44
CA LYS A 5 -8.43 33.86 -2.81
C LYS A 5 -7.93 32.83 -3.82
N GLU A 6 -6.92 32.05 -3.44
CA GLU A 6 -6.39 30.97 -4.25
C GLU A 6 -7.41 29.81 -4.36
N ALA A 7 -8.00 29.38 -3.23
CA ALA A 7 -9.04 28.35 -3.24
C ALA A 7 -10.24 28.73 -4.12
N LYS A 8 -10.74 29.97 -3.99
CA LYS A 8 -11.83 30.46 -4.84
C LYS A 8 -11.45 30.48 -6.32
N TRP A 9 -10.19 30.75 -6.66
CA TRP A 9 -9.73 30.70 -8.04
C TRP A 9 -9.80 29.27 -8.59
N TRP A 10 -9.30 28.29 -7.85
CA TRP A 10 -9.39 26.86 -8.23
C TRP A 10 -10.83 26.34 -8.30
N ASP A 11 -11.74 26.83 -7.46
CA ASP A 11 -13.15 26.42 -7.48
C ASP A 11 -13.93 26.93 -8.71
N THR A 12 -13.49 28.04 -9.31
CA THR A 12 -14.25 28.72 -10.37
C THR A 12 -13.60 28.65 -11.76
N HIS A 13 -12.39 28.15 -11.89
CA HIS A 13 -11.67 28.06 -13.17
C HIS A 13 -11.44 26.59 -13.53
N ASP A 14 -11.80 26.22 -14.76
CA ASP A 14 -11.51 24.90 -15.30
C ASP A 14 -10.07 24.87 -15.83
N LEU A 15 -9.35 23.77 -15.59
CA LEU A 15 -7.98 23.63 -16.06
C LEU A 15 -7.89 23.39 -17.56
N GLY A 16 -8.95 22.86 -18.17
CA GLY A 16 -9.06 22.66 -19.62
C GLY A 16 -9.01 23.97 -20.40
N ASP A 17 -9.44 25.09 -19.80
CA ASP A 17 -9.37 26.42 -20.41
C ASP A 17 -7.93 26.93 -20.59
N TYR A 18 -6.96 26.29 -19.93
CA TYR A 18 -5.55 26.67 -19.94
C TYR A 18 -4.65 25.58 -20.55
N TRP A 19 -5.22 24.57 -21.20
CA TRP A 19 -4.46 23.41 -21.70
C TRP A 19 -3.34 23.80 -22.68
N ASP A 20 -3.58 24.81 -23.51
CA ASP A 20 -2.60 25.34 -24.47
C ASP A 20 -1.45 26.14 -23.80
N GLU A 21 -1.60 26.52 -22.53
CA GLU A 21 -0.60 27.20 -21.71
C GLU A 21 0.17 26.22 -20.80
N MET A 22 -0.20 24.94 -20.78
CA MET A 22 0.44 23.89 -19.98
C MET A 22 1.49 23.13 -20.80
N GLU A 23 2.47 22.55 -20.10
CA GLU A 23 3.45 21.64 -20.68
C GLU A 23 3.07 20.20 -20.36
N ASP A 24 3.25 19.29 -21.32
CA ASP A 24 3.11 17.86 -21.09
C ASP A 24 4.19 17.37 -20.12
N VAL A 25 3.77 16.73 -19.02
CA VAL A 25 4.68 16.15 -18.03
C VAL A 25 4.53 14.63 -17.97
N GLU A 26 5.65 13.90 -18.01
CA GLU A 26 5.66 12.46 -17.72
C GLU A 26 5.53 12.21 -16.22
N ILE A 27 4.37 11.70 -15.79
CA ILE A 27 4.17 11.29 -14.39
C ILE A 27 4.77 9.90 -14.18
N VAL A 28 5.94 9.83 -13.54
CA VAL A 28 6.59 8.56 -13.17
C VAL A 28 6.13 8.12 -11.78
N PHE A 29 5.26 7.11 -11.70
CA PHE A 29 4.97 6.39 -10.46
C PHE A 29 6.02 5.29 -10.26
N ASP A 30 7.03 5.52 -9.42
CA ASP A 30 7.98 4.47 -9.03
C ASP A 30 7.39 3.57 -7.91
N LEU A 31 6.43 2.74 -8.29
CA LEU A 31 5.91 1.63 -7.49
C LEU A 31 6.94 0.49 -7.33
N LYS A 32 8.16 0.63 -7.87
CA LYS A 32 9.17 -0.44 -7.99
C LYS A 32 10.26 -0.39 -6.93
N LYS A 33 10.01 0.17 -5.74
CA LYS A 33 10.76 -0.32 -4.56
C LYS A 33 10.35 -1.78 -4.38
N PRO A 34 11.23 -2.76 -4.62
CA PRO A 34 10.72 -4.04 -5.02
C PRO A 34 10.20 -4.77 -3.76
N ARG A 35 9.01 -5.38 -3.92
CA ARG A 35 8.41 -6.36 -2.99
C ARG A 35 8.53 -7.72 -3.67
N ASP A 36 9.76 -8.04 -4.05
CA ASP A 36 10.17 -8.72 -5.28
C ASP A 36 9.54 -10.09 -5.45
N GLU A 37 9.13 -10.70 -4.33
CA GLU A 37 8.52 -12.02 -4.32
C GLU A 37 7.25 -12.03 -3.46
N THR A 38 6.13 -12.35 -4.11
CA THR A 38 4.85 -12.59 -3.44
C THR A 38 4.58 -14.07 -3.37
N LEU A 39 4.38 -14.58 -2.15
CA LEU A 39 3.93 -15.96 -1.92
C LEU A 39 2.41 -16.01 -1.85
N ILE A 40 1.77 -16.65 -2.84
CA ILE A 40 0.32 -16.92 -2.81
C ILE A 40 0.10 -18.30 -2.17
N VAL A 41 -0.61 -18.34 -1.04
CA VAL A 41 -0.93 -19.58 -0.32
C VAL A 41 -2.44 -19.79 -0.31
N ARG A 42 -2.90 -20.96 -0.77
CA ARG A 42 -4.30 -21.37 -0.61
C ARG A 42 -4.53 -21.79 0.83
N LEU A 43 -5.50 -21.16 1.48
CA LEU A 43 -5.89 -21.44 2.86
C LEU A 43 -7.37 -21.75 2.92
N GLN A 44 -7.75 -22.67 3.80
CA GLN A 44 -9.16 -22.83 4.19
C GLN A 44 -9.66 -21.53 4.82
N LYS A 45 -10.94 -21.21 4.62
CA LYS A 45 -11.55 -19.95 5.07
C LYS A 45 -11.38 -19.77 6.58
N GLU A 46 -11.62 -20.83 7.34
CA GLU A 46 -11.57 -20.86 8.80
C GLU A 46 -10.16 -20.52 9.31
N LEU A 47 -9.13 -21.01 8.61
CA LEU A 47 -7.74 -20.72 8.93
C LEU A 47 -7.39 -19.26 8.63
N LYS A 48 -7.84 -18.74 7.48
CA LYS A 48 -7.66 -17.33 7.11
C LYS A 48 -8.29 -16.39 8.15
N ASP A 49 -9.53 -16.66 8.55
CA ASP A 49 -10.26 -15.85 9.53
C ASP A 49 -9.60 -15.90 10.91
N ARG A 50 -9.02 -17.04 11.29
CA ARG A 50 -8.25 -17.16 12.53
C ARG A 50 -6.95 -16.35 12.46
N LEU A 51 -6.21 -16.41 11.35
CA LEU A 51 -4.98 -15.63 11.16
C LEU A 51 -5.25 -14.13 11.24
N GLU A 52 -6.34 -13.67 10.63
CA GLU A 52 -6.72 -12.26 10.64
C GLU A 52 -7.07 -11.78 12.05
N ARG A 53 -7.84 -12.56 12.82
CA ARG A 53 -8.15 -12.22 14.23
C ARG A 53 -6.90 -12.11 15.08
N VAL A 54 -5.95 -13.04 14.92
CA VAL A 54 -4.68 -13.01 15.66
C VAL A 54 -3.86 -11.78 15.24
N ALA A 55 -3.76 -11.48 13.95
CA ALA A 55 -3.03 -10.32 13.46
C ALA A 55 -3.60 -9.02 14.04
N ARG A 56 -4.93 -8.85 13.98
CA ARG A 56 -5.62 -7.68 14.52
C ARG A 56 -5.43 -7.53 16.03
N SER A 57 -5.51 -8.63 16.79
CA SER A 57 -5.27 -8.60 18.25
C SER A 57 -3.86 -8.12 18.64
N ARG A 58 -2.92 -8.19 17.69
CA ARG A 58 -1.52 -7.74 17.85
C ARG A 58 -1.24 -6.41 17.15
N GLY A 59 -2.25 -5.73 16.60
CA GLY A 59 -2.07 -4.50 15.83
C GLY A 59 -1.32 -4.69 14.51
N LEU A 60 -1.31 -5.91 13.95
CA LEU A 60 -0.61 -6.26 12.72
C LEU A 60 -1.59 -6.55 11.58
N ASN A 61 -1.15 -6.34 10.33
CA ASN A 61 -1.84 -6.91 9.18
C ASN A 61 -1.47 -8.41 9.02
N MET A 62 -2.31 -9.15 8.30
CA MET A 62 -2.15 -10.59 8.12
C MET A 62 -0.81 -10.96 7.45
N SER A 63 -0.37 -10.18 6.46
CA SER A 63 0.88 -10.43 5.73
C SER A 63 2.12 -10.26 6.61
N THR A 64 2.12 -9.27 7.52
CA THR A 64 3.20 -9.05 8.49
C THR A 64 3.27 -10.19 9.48
N LEU A 65 2.13 -10.61 10.04
CA LEU A 65 2.08 -11.75 10.96
C LEU A 65 2.58 -13.03 10.29
N ALA A 66 2.10 -13.32 9.08
CA ALA A 66 2.50 -14.50 8.32
C ALA A 66 4.01 -14.51 8.03
N ARG A 67 4.57 -13.36 7.60
CA ARG A 67 6.02 -13.22 7.38
C ARG A 67 6.83 -13.50 8.64
N MET A 68 6.43 -12.94 9.79
CA MET A 68 7.13 -13.16 11.06
C MET A 68 7.14 -14.64 11.45
N TRP A 69 6.00 -15.32 11.35
CA TRP A 69 5.92 -16.74 11.68
C TRP A 69 6.70 -17.64 10.71
N LEU A 70 6.72 -17.33 9.42
CA LEU A 70 7.55 -18.05 8.46
C LEU A 70 9.03 -17.93 8.80
N ILE A 71 9.51 -16.72 9.13
CA ILE A 71 10.90 -16.50 9.57
C ILE A 71 11.20 -17.27 10.86
N GLU A 72 10.30 -17.22 11.85
CA GLU A 72 10.46 -17.95 13.10
C GLU A 72 10.56 -19.47 12.87
N LYS A 73 9.69 -20.02 12.03
CA LYS A 73 9.69 -21.45 11.71
C LYS A 73 10.92 -21.88 10.93
N LEU A 74 11.40 -21.07 9.98
CA LEU A 74 12.66 -21.35 9.28
C LEU A 74 13.84 -21.43 10.25
N ARG A 75 13.95 -20.50 11.20
CA ARG A 75 15.00 -20.52 12.23
C ARG A 75 14.93 -21.77 13.11
N GLN A 76 13.73 -22.18 13.51
CA GLN A 76 13.53 -23.39 14.32
C GLN A 76 13.93 -24.66 13.57
N THR A 77 13.66 -24.73 12.26
CA THR A 77 14.00 -25.90 11.43
C THR A 77 15.50 -25.98 11.14
N GLN A 78 16.19 -24.84 10.94
CA GLN A 78 17.63 -24.80 10.65
C GLN A 78 18.53 -24.97 11.88
N SER A 79 17.98 -24.79 13.09
CA SER A 79 18.71 -24.99 14.36
C SER A 79 18.67 -26.45 14.86
N LYS A 80 18.07 -27.36 14.08
CA LYS A 80 18.09 -28.81 14.29
C LYS A 80 18.97 -29.46 13.24
#